data_AF-A0A1Y4IFB7-F1
#
_entry.id   AF-A0A1Y4IFB7-F1
#
_cell.length_a   1.000
_cell.length_b   1.000
_cell.length_c   1.000
_cell.angle_alpha   90.00
_cell.angle_beta   90.00
_cell.angle_gamma   90.00
#
_symmetry.space_group_name_H-M   'P 1'
#
loop_
_entity.id
_entity.type
_entity.pdbx_description
1 polymer ?
#
loop_
_entity_poly.entity_id
_entity_poly.type
_entity_poly.pdbx_seq_one_letter_code
_entity_poly.pdbx_strand_id
1 'polypeptide(L)'
;MLVDEAIEVINTEIRILNMRIKYPVQFQNRKNSFPPSPLYLTDETYLVEIMELVSGIFLSKRVVTHNGTESPLTEIGRAFEYLFNIKLGDIHKKHENVICRKANKRTEFLDILRKAITEESKKKGYL
;
A
#
# COMPACT_ATOMS: atom_id res chain seq x y z
N MET A 1 19.73 -4.55 -49.57
CA MET A 1 18.93 -5.32 -48.59
C MET A 1 19.39 -5.05 -47.16
N LEU A 2 20.48 -5.64 -46.66
CA LEU A 2 20.89 -5.45 -45.25
C LEU A 2 21.29 -4.00 -44.90
N VAL A 3 21.87 -3.26 -45.85
CA VAL A 3 22.28 -1.86 -45.64
C VAL A 3 21.07 -0.93 -45.60
N ASP A 4 20.08 -1.16 -46.46
CA ASP A 4 18.86 -0.35 -46.52
C ASP A 4 18.01 -0.54 -45.26
N GLU A 5 17.90 -1.79 -44.79
CA GLU A 5 17.26 -2.12 -43.51
C GLU A 5 17.98 -1.46 -42.32
N ALA A 6 19.31 -1.49 -42.30
CA ALA A 6 20.09 -0.83 -41.25
C ALA A 6 19.88 0.69 -41.24
N ILE A 7 19.78 1.31 -42.41
CA ILE A 7 19.47 2.74 -42.55
C ILE A 7 18.07 3.06 -42.01
N GLU A 8 17.08 2.22 -42.31
CA GLU A 8 15.71 2.39 -41.81
C GLU A 8 15.65 2.28 -40.27
N VAL A 9 16.35 1.32 -39.70
CA VAL A 9 16.49 1.18 -38.24
C VAL A 9 17.12 2.43 -37.62
N ILE A 10 18.21 2.95 -38.20
CA ILE A 10 18.84 4.18 -37.69
C ILE A 10 17.88 5.37 -37.77
N ASN A 11 17.15 5.52 -38.88
CA ASN A 11 16.18 6.61 -39.05
C ASN A 11 15.03 6.53 -38.04
N THR A 12 14.55 5.32 -37.72
CA THR A 12 13.52 5.13 -36.69
C THR A 12 14.02 5.46 -35.29
N GLU A 13 15.25 5.09 -34.94
CA GLU A 13 15.89 5.47 -33.67
C GLU A 13 16.07 6.99 -33.53
N ILE A 14 16.56 7.66 -34.59
CA ILE A 14 16.66 9.12 -34.63
C ILE A 14 15.28 9.76 -34.42
N ARG A 15 14.24 9.21 -35.05
CA ARG A 15 12.86 9.69 -34.87
C ARG A 15 12.38 9.51 -33.44
N ILE A 16 12.64 8.36 -32.81
CA ILE A 16 12.28 8.09 -31.40
C ILE A 16 13.00 9.07 -30.47
N LEU A 17 14.30 9.32 -30.70
CA LEU A 17 15.08 10.28 -29.92
C LEU A 17 14.50 11.69 -30.03
N ASN A 18 14.17 12.14 -31.24
CA ASN A 18 13.55 13.44 -31.47
C ASN A 18 12.18 13.55 -30.78
N MET A 19 11.38 12.47 -30.78
CA MET A 19 10.12 12.45 -30.04
C MET A 19 10.33 12.56 -28.52
N ARG A 20 11.36 11.90 -27.97
CA ARG A 20 11.73 12.02 -26.55
C ARG A 20 12.14 13.45 -26.16
N ILE A 21 12.90 14.12 -27.02
CA ILE A 21 13.33 15.51 -26.78
C ILE A 21 12.14 16.47 -26.86
N LYS A 22 11.26 16.29 -27.85
CA LYS A 22 10.11 17.19 -28.08
C LYS A 22 8.99 16.98 -27.07
N TYR A 23 8.79 15.75 -26.59
CA TYR A 23 7.70 15.37 -25.69
C TYR A 23 8.20 14.60 -24.46
N PRO A 24 9.08 15.17 -23.63
CA PRO A 24 9.74 14.45 -22.55
C PRO A 24 8.74 13.80 -21.58
N VAL A 25 7.60 14.44 -21.32
CA VAL A 25 6.55 13.95 -20.40
C VAL A 25 5.92 12.63 -20.87
N GLN A 26 5.81 12.39 -22.18
CA GLN A 26 5.20 11.15 -22.72
C GLN A 26 6.15 9.95 -22.63
N PHE A 27 7.46 10.22 -22.58
CA PHE A 27 8.52 9.22 -22.48
C PHE A 27 9.15 9.16 -21.08
N GLN A 28 8.67 9.99 -20.14
CA GLN A 28 8.93 9.75 -18.74
C GLN A 28 8.36 8.37 -18.44
N ASN A 29 9.23 7.45 -18.01
CA ASN A 29 8.79 6.27 -17.27
C ASN A 29 7.84 6.82 -16.22
N ARG A 30 6.54 6.57 -16.35
CA ARG A 30 5.60 6.84 -15.27
C ARG A 30 6.20 6.08 -14.11
N LYS A 31 6.89 6.78 -13.20
CA LYS A 31 7.10 6.22 -11.87
C LYS A 31 5.67 5.95 -11.47
N ASN A 32 5.31 4.68 -11.32
CA ASN A 32 4.02 4.24 -10.80
C ASN A 32 3.90 4.66 -9.32
N SER A 33 4.29 5.88 -8.97
CA SER A 33 3.87 6.52 -7.76
C SER A 33 2.51 7.11 -8.09
N PHE A 34 1.47 6.37 -7.70
CA PHE A 34 0.24 7.04 -7.29
C PHE A 34 0.61 8.26 -6.43
N PRO A 35 -0.13 9.39 -6.57
CA PRO A 35 0.11 10.52 -5.69
C PRO A 35 0.12 10.04 -4.24
N PRO A 36 0.98 10.61 -3.36
CA PRO A 36 0.99 10.21 -1.96
C PRO A 36 -0.42 10.31 -1.39
N SER A 37 -0.76 9.41 -0.48
CA SER A 37 -2.07 9.46 0.16
C SER A 37 -2.23 10.81 0.88
N PRO A 38 -3.43 11.43 0.87
CA PRO A 38 -3.66 12.65 1.63
C PRO A 38 -3.73 12.39 3.15
N LEU A 39 -3.75 11.12 3.57
CA LEU A 39 -3.87 10.73 4.97
C LEU A 39 -2.50 10.47 5.58
N TYR A 40 -2.31 10.97 6.80
CA TYR A 40 -1.12 10.80 7.61
C TYR A 40 -1.53 10.37 9.02
N LEU A 41 -0.70 9.53 9.64
CA LEU A 41 -0.86 9.18 11.05
C LEU A 41 -0.32 10.31 11.92
N THR A 42 -0.90 10.46 13.10
CA THR A 42 -0.35 11.33 14.14
C THR A 42 0.90 10.70 14.75
N ASP A 43 1.72 11.49 15.43
CA ASP A 43 2.93 11.03 16.13
C ASP A 43 2.62 10.06 17.29
N GLU A 44 1.35 9.89 17.64
CA GLU A 44 0.88 8.99 18.69
C GLU A 44 0.71 7.54 18.20
N THR A 45 0.78 7.31 16.87
CA THR A 45 0.54 5.97 16.30
C THR A 45 1.86 5.26 15.97
N TYR A 46 2.04 4.08 16.55
CA TYR A 46 3.18 3.21 16.27
C TYR A 46 2.91 2.26 15.11
N LEU A 47 3.92 1.95 14.30
CA LEU A 47 3.79 1.04 13.15
C LEU A 47 3.20 -0.33 13.49
N VAL A 48 3.43 -0.79 14.72
CA VAL A 48 2.92 -2.08 15.18
C VAL A 48 1.40 -2.09 15.40
N GLU A 49 0.81 -0.94 15.69
CA GLU A 49 -0.64 -0.76 15.83
C GLU A 49 -1.30 -0.82 14.45
N ILE A 50 -0.66 -0.26 13.42
CA ILE A 50 -1.09 -0.45 12.03
C ILE A 50 -0.93 -1.91 11.61
N MET A 51 0.16 -2.57 12.02
CA MET A 51 0.35 -3.98 11.74
C MET A 51 -0.71 -4.86 12.42
N GLU A 52 -1.25 -4.45 13.57
CA GLU A 52 -2.37 -5.10 14.25
C GLU A 52 -3.63 -5.09 13.37
N LEU A 53 -3.95 -3.94 12.78
CA LEU A 53 -5.05 -3.82 11.80
C LEU A 53 -4.82 -4.71 10.58
N VAL A 54 -3.64 -4.59 9.97
CA VAL A 54 -3.28 -5.39 8.78
C VAL A 54 -3.40 -6.88 9.07
N SER A 55 -2.91 -7.32 10.22
CA SER A 55 -2.96 -8.72 10.65
C SER A 55 -4.39 -9.18 10.91
N GLY A 56 -5.21 -8.37 11.60
CA GLY A 56 -6.62 -8.68 11.85
C GLY A 56 -7.42 -8.80 10.56
N ILE A 57 -7.22 -7.88 9.62
CA ILE A 57 -7.85 -7.90 8.30
C ILE A 57 -7.42 -9.14 7.51
N PHE A 58 -6.12 -9.42 7.45
CA PHE A 58 -5.59 -10.61 6.77
C PHE A 58 -6.19 -11.91 7.34
N LEU A 59 -6.16 -12.07 8.66
CA LEU A 59 -6.69 -13.26 9.34
C LEU A 59 -8.21 -13.40 9.19
N SER A 60 -8.94 -12.29 9.02
CA SER A 60 -10.39 -12.34 8.79
C SER A 60 -10.76 -13.00 7.46
N LYS A 61 -9.84 -13.06 6.49
CA LYS A 61 -10.06 -13.58 5.12
C LYS A 61 -11.21 -12.90 4.37
N ARG A 62 -11.59 -11.69 4.78
CA ARG A 62 -12.73 -10.94 4.18
C ARG A 62 -12.34 -10.02 3.03
N VAL A 63 -11.05 -9.80 2.80
CA VAL A 63 -10.57 -8.96 1.70
C VAL A 63 -10.15 -9.87 0.55
N VAL A 64 -10.73 -9.63 -0.62
CA VAL A 64 -10.46 -10.41 -1.85
C VAL A 64 -9.79 -9.55 -2.91
N THR A 65 -8.99 -10.18 -3.76
CA THR A 65 -8.36 -9.55 -4.92
C THR A 65 -9.41 -9.29 -6.00
N HIS A 66 -9.04 -8.57 -7.06
CA HIS A 66 -9.89 -8.37 -8.24
C HIS A 66 -10.36 -9.68 -8.89
N ASN A 67 -9.66 -10.80 -8.64
CA ASN A 67 -10.01 -12.13 -9.13
C ASN A 67 -10.89 -12.91 -8.14
N GLY A 68 -11.32 -12.32 -7.03
CA GLY A 68 -12.20 -12.93 -6.03
C GLY A 68 -11.51 -13.90 -5.07
N THR A 69 -10.18 -14.04 -5.13
CA THR A 69 -9.40 -14.87 -4.19
C THR A 69 -9.07 -14.10 -2.94
N GLU A 70 -8.87 -14.79 -1.80
CA GLU A 70 -8.38 -14.17 -0.56
C GLU A 70 -7.10 -13.35 -0.83
N SER A 71 -7.03 -12.14 -0.30
CA SER A 71 -5.91 -11.24 -0.52
C SER A 71 -4.70 -11.66 0.31
N PRO A 72 -3.51 -11.77 -0.29
CA PRO A 72 -2.31 -12.09 0.46
C PRO A 72 -1.93 -10.94 1.40
N LEU A 73 -1.26 -11.27 2.51
CA LEU A 73 -0.81 -10.31 3.51
C LEU A 73 0.01 -9.16 2.92
N THR A 74 0.82 -9.45 1.90
CA THR A 74 1.66 -8.47 1.19
C THR A 74 0.84 -7.41 0.46
N GLU A 75 -0.27 -7.78 -0.17
CA GLU A 75 -1.15 -6.84 -0.86
C GLU A 75 -1.88 -5.93 0.13
N ILE A 76 -2.42 -6.51 1.20
CA ILE A 76 -3.07 -5.75 2.28
C ILE A 76 -2.06 -4.79 2.92
N GLY A 77 -0.86 -5.28 3.25
CA GLY A 77 0.22 -4.46 3.81
C GLY A 77 0.60 -3.29 2.90
N ARG A 78 0.74 -3.54 1.59
CA ARG A 78 1.05 -2.50 0.60
C ARG A 78 -0.04 -1.44 0.49
N ALA A 79 -1.31 -1.85 0.60
CA ALA A 79 -2.44 -0.93 0.62
C ALA A 79 -2.37 0.00 1.84
N PHE A 80 -2.01 -0.51 3.02
CA PHE A 80 -1.83 0.29 4.23
C PHE A 80 -0.58 1.19 4.18
N GLU A 81 0.52 0.70 3.61
CA GLU A 81 1.71 1.53 3.36
C GLU A 81 1.38 2.75 2.50
N TYR A 82 0.61 2.52 1.42
CA TYR A 82 0.12 3.61 0.58
C TYR A 82 -0.84 4.52 1.34
N LEU A 83 -1.84 3.95 2.03
CA LEU A 83 -2.90 4.68 2.73
C LEU A 83 -2.37 5.69 3.74
N PHE A 84 -1.30 5.37 4.45
CA PHE A 84 -0.74 6.21 5.51
C PHE A 84 0.64 6.79 5.20
N ASN A 85 1.15 6.61 3.97
CA ASN A 85 2.50 7.01 3.57
C ASN A 85 3.61 6.44 4.49
N ILE A 86 3.46 5.20 4.94
CA ILE A 86 4.40 4.52 5.85
C ILE A 86 5.17 3.39 5.16
N LYS A 87 6.18 2.86 5.86
CA LYS A 87 6.91 1.63 5.50
C LYS A 87 6.83 0.62 6.63
N LEU A 88 6.20 -0.53 6.36
CA LEU A 88 6.07 -1.65 7.30
C LEU A 88 7.30 -2.56 7.25
N GLY A 89 8.01 -2.61 6.12
CA GLY A 89 9.20 -3.45 5.93
C GLY A 89 8.83 -4.91 5.66
N ASP A 90 9.53 -5.86 6.26
CA ASP A 90 9.22 -7.29 6.13
C ASP A 90 7.89 -7.63 6.80
N ILE A 91 6.83 -7.68 5.98
CA ILE A 91 5.45 -7.81 6.45
C ILE A 91 5.20 -9.14 7.17
N HIS A 92 5.84 -10.23 6.76
CA HIS A 92 5.64 -11.54 7.38
C HIS A 92 6.28 -11.57 8.76
N LYS A 93 7.50 -11.05 8.89
CA LYS A 93 8.14 -10.91 10.21
C LYS A 93 7.35 -9.99 11.13
N LYS A 94 6.80 -8.89 10.61
CA LYS A 94 5.97 -7.95 11.39
C LYS A 94 4.65 -8.59 11.82
N HIS A 95 4.03 -9.40 10.97
CA HIS A 95 2.85 -10.19 11.31
C HIS A 95 3.13 -11.16 12.45
N GLU A 96 4.17 -11.98 12.34
CA GLU A 96 4.56 -12.92 13.40
C GLU A 96 4.82 -12.18 14.73
N ASN A 97 5.46 -11.01 14.69
CA ASN A 97 5.66 -10.20 15.89
C ASN A 97 4.34 -9.75 16.54
N VAL A 98 3.28 -9.49 15.76
CA VAL A 98 1.94 -9.22 16.31
C VAL A 98 1.39 -10.49 16.97
N ILE A 99 1.47 -11.64 16.32
CA ILE A 99 0.93 -12.91 16.84
C ILE A 99 1.65 -13.35 18.13
N CYS A 100 2.97 -13.20 18.19
CA CYS A 100 3.80 -13.62 19.33
C CYS A 100 3.84 -12.62 20.49
N ARG A 101 3.17 -11.45 20.39
CA ARG A 101 3.13 -10.46 21.47
C ARG A 101 2.44 -10.98 22.73
N LYS A 102 2.80 -10.37 23.87
CA LYS A 102 2.09 -10.55 25.14
C LYS A 102 0.60 -10.27 24.95
N ALA A 103 -0.25 -11.11 25.51
CA ALA A 103 -1.70 -11.08 25.27
C ALA A 103 -2.33 -9.70 25.48
N ASN A 104 -1.93 -8.99 26.55
CA ASN A 104 -2.42 -7.66 26.88
C ASN A 104 -2.00 -6.55 25.89
N LYS A 105 -0.95 -6.76 25.09
CA LYS A 105 -0.45 -5.81 24.08
C LYS A 105 -0.69 -6.27 22.65
N ARG A 106 -1.32 -7.44 22.48
CA ARG A 106 -1.54 -8.06 21.17
C ARG A 106 -2.65 -7.37 20.40
N THR A 107 -3.68 -6.91 21.10
CA THR A 107 -4.89 -6.30 20.53
C THR A 107 -5.19 -4.91 21.11
N GLU A 108 -4.17 -4.26 21.67
CA GLU A 108 -4.32 -3.01 22.44
C GLU A 108 -4.89 -1.89 21.57
N PHE A 109 -4.46 -1.80 20.31
CA PHE A 109 -4.96 -0.77 19.41
C PHE A 109 -6.40 -1.04 18.96
N LEU A 110 -6.73 -2.28 18.63
CA LEU A 110 -8.11 -2.69 18.32
C LEU A 110 -9.05 -2.44 19.50
N ASP A 111 -8.58 -2.63 20.73
CA ASP A 111 -9.34 -2.32 21.94
C ASP A 111 -9.61 -0.82 22.10
N ILE A 112 -8.62 0.04 21.79
CA ILE A 112 -8.79 1.50 21.75
C ILE A 112 -9.86 1.88 20.70
N LEU A 113 -9.77 1.34 19.49
CA LEU A 113 -10.74 1.64 18.42
C LEU A 113 -12.16 1.18 18.80
N ARG A 114 -12.29 -0.02 19.37
CA ARG A 114 -13.57 -0.54 19.87
C ARG A 114 -14.16 0.36 20.95
N LYS A 115 -13.32 0.84 21.88
CA LYS A 115 -13.75 1.75 22.95
C LYS A 115 -14.23 3.09 22.38
N ALA A 116 -13.49 3.68 21.44
CA ALA A 116 -13.85 4.94 20.80
C ALA A 116 -15.24 4.88 20.11
N ILE A 117 -15.53 3.79 19.38
CA ILE A 117 -16.84 3.57 18.75
C ILE A 117 -17.95 3.45 19.81
N THR A 118 -17.68 2.71 20.89
CA THR A 118 -18.65 2.48 21.97
C THR A 118 -18.97 3.79 22.72
N GLU A 119 -17.95 4.61 22.99
CA GLU A 119 -18.12 5.92 23.64
C GLU A 119 -18.93 6.89 22.78
N GLU A 120 -18.65 6.95 21.47
CA GLU A 120 -19.42 7.77 20.54
C GLU A 120 -20.88 7.30 20.43
N SER A 121 -21.12 5.98 20.49
CA SER A 121 -22.47 5.40 20.50
C SER A 121 -23.27 5.81 21.75
N LYS A 122 -22.65 5.70 22.94
CA LYS A 122 -23.24 6.15 24.22
C LYS A 122 -23.53 7.65 24.21
N LYS A 123 -22.60 8.46 23.70
CA LYS A 123 -22.77 9.92 23.58
C LYS A 123 -23.98 10.30 22.72
N LYS A 124 -24.32 9.48 21.72
CA LYS A 124 -25.50 9.65 20.86
C LYS A 124 -26.78 9.02 21.41
N GLY A 125 -26.71 8.30 22.54
CA GLY A 125 -27.86 7.66 23.18
C GLY A 125 -28.36 6.38 22.50
N TYR A 126 -27.52 5.72 21.69
CA TYR A 126 -27.88 4.42 21.11
C TYR A 126 -27.64 3.25 22.08
N LEU A 127 -26.82 3.46 23.12
CA LEU A 127 -26.46 2.51 24.17
C LEU A 127 -26.69 3.12 25.56
#